data_AF-A0A6D2HS10-F1
#
_entry.id   AF-A0A6D2HS10-F1
#
_cell.length_a   1.000
_cell.length_b   1.000
_cell.length_c   1.000
_cell.angle_alpha   90.00
_cell.angle_beta   90.00
_cell.angle_gamma   90.00
#
_symmetry.space_group_name_H-M   'P 1'
#
loop_
_entity.id
_entity.type
_entity.pdbx_description
1 polymer ?
#
loop_
_entity_poly.entity_id
_entity_poly.type
_entity_poly.pdbx_seq_one_letter_code
_entity_poly.pdbx_strand_id
1 'polypeptide(L)' 'MEICKALGLEDSVLGQFTTELEDGDLQLITIATTAMKKSHVYIFDEPSTYLTVKQKMGAAKVIRSLVKSERTD' A
#
# COMPACT_ATOMS: atom_id res chain seq x y z
N MET A 1 3.48 -3.38 -10.66
CA MET A 1 4.50 -4.26 -10.05
C MET A 1 5.32 -3.54 -8.99
N GLU A 2 5.87 -2.34 -9.24
CA GLU A 2 6.73 -1.66 -8.26
C GLU A 2 6.06 -1.39 -6.90
N ILE A 3 4.77 -1.00 -6.88
CA ILE A 3 4.01 -0.79 -5.64
C ILE A 3 3.82 -2.09 -4.85
N CYS A 4 3.38 -3.18 -5.49
CA CYS A 4 3.16 -4.47 -4.82
C CYS A 4 4.45 -5.00 -4.20
N LYS A 5 5.57 -4.86 -4.91
CA LYS A 5 6.90 -5.21 -4.41
C LYS A 5 7.34 -4.33 -3.24
N ALA A 6 7.09 -3.03 -3.31
CA ALA A 6 7.42 -2.09 -2.23
C ALA A 6 6.64 -2.38 -0.94
N LEU A 7 5.45 -2.97 -1.05
CA LEU A 7 4.61 -3.39 0.06
C LEU A 7 4.84 -4.85 0.49
N GLY A 8 5.62 -5.63 -0.28
CA GLY A 8 5.91 -7.05 0.02
C GLY A 8 4.74 -8.00 -0.29
N LEU A 9 3.77 -7.58 -1.09
CA LEU A 9 2.56 -8.37 -1.38
C LEU A 9 2.81 -9.60 -2.27
N GLU A 10 3.92 -9.62 -3.01
CA GLU A 10 4.28 -10.75 -3.88
C GLU A 10 4.57 -12.02 -3.07
N ASP A 11 5.08 -11.87 -1.85
CA ASP A 11 5.43 -12.99 -0.97
C ASP A 11 4.24 -13.41 -0.10
N SER A 12 3.40 -12.47 0.35
CA SER A 12 2.37 -12.73 1.37
C SER A 12 0.96 -12.97 0.85
N VAL A 13 0.63 -12.59 -0.39
CA VAL A 13 -0.78 -12.60 -0.88
C VAL A 13 -0.98 -13.48 -2.12
N LEU A 14 0.06 -13.64 -2.93
CA LEU A 14 -0.05 -14.25 -4.25
C LEU A 14 -0.39 -15.76 -4.13
N GLY A 15 -1.52 -16.16 -4.70
CA GLY A 15 -1.99 -17.55 -4.68
C GLY A 15 -2.85 -17.95 -3.47
N GLN A 16 -3.19 -16.99 -2.59
CA GLN A 16 -4.08 -17.21 -1.44
C GLN A 16 -5.48 -16.68 -1.71
N PHE A 17 -6.47 -17.25 -1.04
CA PHE A 17 -7.82 -16.69 -1.04
C PHE A 17 -7.91 -15.50 -0.09
N THR A 18 -8.80 -14.54 -0.40
CA THR A 18 -8.98 -13.36 0.46
C THR A 18 -9.41 -13.69 1.88
N THR A 19 -10.08 -14.83 2.09
CA THR A 19 -10.48 -15.35 3.41
C THR A 19 -9.31 -15.87 4.24
N GLU A 20 -8.13 -16.04 3.64
CA GLU A 20 -6.93 -16.58 4.28
C GLU A 20 -5.92 -15.49 4.66
N LEU A 21 -6.15 -14.25 4.20
CA LEU A 21 -5.22 -13.14 4.40
C LEU A 21 -5.35 -12.52 5.79
N GLU A 22 -4.22 -12.09 6.35
CA GLU A 22 -4.19 -11.31 7.58
C GLU A 22 -4.67 -9.87 7.34
N ASP A 23 -5.21 -9.23 8.39
CA ASP A 23 -5.70 -7.83 8.32
C ASP A 23 -4.63 -6.85 7.82
N GLY A 24 -3.36 -7.09 8.15
CA GLY A 24 -2.24 -6.32 7.66
C GLY A 24 -2.08 -6.41 6.14
N ASP A 25 -2.24 -7.60 5.56
CA ASP A 25 -2.18 -7.81 4.11
C ASP A 25 -3.37 -7.15 3.42
N LEU A 26 -4.58 -7.28 3.98
CA LEU A 26 -5.77 -6.60 3.47
C LEU A 26 -5.61 -5.07 3.50
N GLN A 27 -5.01 -4.52 4.56
CA GLN A 27 -4.70 -3.10 4.64
C GLN A 27 -3.66 -2.67 3.59
N LEU A 28 -2.61 -3.47 3.37
CA LEU A 28 -1.62 -3.21 2.32
C LEU A 28 -2.20 -3.28 0.91
N ILE A 29 -3.12 -4.22 0.64
CA ILE A 29 -3.86 -4.29 -0.62
C ILE A 29 -4.71 -3.03 -0.82
N THR A 30 -5.36 -2.53 0.24
CA THR A 30 -6.15 -1.29 0.21
C THR A 30 -5.26 -0.08 -0.11
N ILE A 31 -4.07 -0.01 0.48
CA ILE A 31 -3.09 1.04 0.18
C ILE A 31 -2.60 0.91 -1.27
N ALA A 32 -2.25 -0.29 -1.72
CA ALA A 32 -1.76 -0.55 -3.07
C ALA A 32 -2.78 -0.13 -4.14
N THR A 33 -4.03 -0.59 -3.98
CA THR A 33 -5.11 -0.30 -4.92
C THR A 33 -5.44 1.18 -4.95
N THR A 34 -5.41 1.86 -3.80
CA THR A 34 -5.60 3.32 -3.72
C THR A 34 -4.45 4.06 -4.41
N ALA A 35 -3.20 3.67 -4.17
CA ALA A 35 -2.01 4.26 -4.80
C ALA A 35 -1.94 4.04 -6.32
N MET A 36 -2.56 2.98 -6.84
CA MET A 36 -2.65 2.71 -8.27
C MET A 36 -3.74 3.51 -8.99
N LYS A 37 -4.75 3.99 -8.26
CA LYS A 37 -5.79 4.86 -8.83
C LYS A 37 -5.20 6.24 -9.06
N LYS A 38 -5.37 6.79 -10.26
CA LYS A 38 -5.00 8.18 -10.54
C LYS A 38 -6.06 9.11 -9.95
N SER A 39 -5.69 9.89 -8.94
CA SER A 39 -6.51 10.96 -8.37
C SER A 39 -5.66 12.18 -8.03
N HIS A 40 -6.32 13.35 -7.98
CA HIS A 40 -5.70 14.61 -7.54
C HIS A 40 -5.47 14.66 -6.03
N VAL A 41 -6.30 13.94 -5.27
CA VAL A 41 -6.23 13.90 -3.81
C VAL A 41 -6.34 12.45 -3.36
N TYR A 42 -5.52 12.09 -2.39
CA TYR A 42 -5.56 10.81 -1.68
C TYR A 42 -5.76 11.08 -0.21
N ILE A 43 -6.69 10.36 0.42
CA ILE A 43 -6.92 10.42 1.86
C ILE A 43 -6.74 9.01 2.40
N PHE A 44 -5.90 8.89 3.43
CA PHE A 44 -5.68 7.64 4.15
C PHE A 44 -6.02 7.89 5.61
N ASP A 45 -7.05 7.22 6.10
CA ASP A 45 -7.41 7.23 7.52
C ASP A 45 -6.77 6.02 8.20
N GLU A 46 -6.02 6.27 9.28
CA GLU A 46 -5.27 5.27 10.04
C GLU A 46 -4.54 4.18 9.19
N PRO A 47 -3.67 4.55 8.23
CA PRO A 47 -3.05 3.61 7.29
C PRO A 47 -2.01 2.67 7.91
N SER A 48 -1.87 2.65 9.23
CA SER A 48 -0.82 1.88 9.92
C SER A 48 -1.32 0.93 11.01
N THR A 49 -2.63 0.89 11.27
CA THR A 49 -3.24 0.17 12.41
C THR A 49 -2.85 -1.30 12.47
N TYR A 50 -2.97 -2.03 11.35
CA TYR A 50 -2.74 -3.48 11.29
C TYR A 50 -1.36 -3.83 10.74
N LEU A 51 -0.47 -2.84 10.58
CA LEU A 51 0.83 -3.04 9.92
C LEU A 51 1.94 -3.29 10.94
N THR A 52 2.77 -4.30 10.67
CA THR A 52 4.06 -4.48 11.34
C THR A 52 5.02 -3.33 11.03
N VAL A 53 6.07 -3.13 11.83
CA VAL A 53 7.07 -2.05 11.60
C VAL A 53 7.64 -2.08 10.17
N LYS A 54 7.96 -3.26 9.63
CA LYS A 54 8.47 -3.42 8.27
C LYS A 54 7.42 -2.99 7.22
N GLN A 55 6.17 -3.40 7.39
CA GLN A 55 5.08 -3.03 6.49
C GLN A 55 4.79 -1.53 6.56
N LYS A 56 4.82 -0.91 7.76
CA LYS A 56 4.70 0.55 7.92
C LYS A 56 5.75 1.31 7.12
N MET A 57 7.00 0.84 7.10
CA MET A 57 8.04 1.46 6.29
C MET A 57 7.75 1.37 4.79
N GLY A 58 7.23 0.24 4.31
CA GLY A 58 6.80 0.06 2.91
C GLY A 58 5.64 0.98 2.56
N ALA A 59 4.58 0.96 3.37
CA ALA A 59 3.39 1.81 3.22
C ALA A 59 3.76 3.31 3.19
N ALA A 60 4.61 3.77 4.12
CA ALA A 60 5.06 5.15 4.18
C ALA A 60 5.82 5.57 2.91
N LYS A 61 6.67 4.69 2.35
CA LYS A 61 7.38 4.96 1.08
C LYS A 61 6.42 5.12 -0.08
N VAL A 62 5.44 4.22 -0.20
CA VAL A 62 4.41 4.26 -1.25
C VAL A 62 3.56 5.52 -1.11
N ILE A 63 2.98 5.79 0.06
CA ILE A 63 2.15 6.97 0.30
C ILE A 63 2.93 8.26 0.00
N ARG A 64 4.20 8.35 0.42
CA ARG A 64 5.05 9.52 0.13
C ARG A 64 5.37 9.68 -1.36
N SER A 65 5.46 8.59 -2.11
CA SER A 65 5.71 8.65 -3.56
C SER A 65 4.54 9.29 -4.33
N LEU A 66 3.31 9.18 -3.84
CA LEU A 66 2.13 9.79 -4.46
C LEU A 66 2.22 11.31 -4.51
N VAL A 67 2.84 11.94 -3.51
CA VAL A 67 3.03 13.40 -3.46
C VAL A 67 4.09 13.89 -4.47
N LYS A 68 5.03 13.02 -4.86
CA LYS A 68 6.13 13.41 -5.76
C LYS A 68 5.76 13.39 -7.24
N SER A 69 4.60 12.85 -7.61
CA SER A 69 4.18 12.71 -9.01
C SER A 69 3.60 14.00 -9.64
N GLU A 70 3.39 15.07 -8.88
CA GLU A 70 2.80 16.33 -9.37
C GLU A 70 3.61 17.60 -9.01
N ARG A 71 4.94 17.50 -8.95
CA ARG A 71 5.80 18.70 -9.05
C ARG A 71 6.35 18.83 -10.46
N THR A 72 5.54 19.38 -11.34
CA THR A 72 6.00 20.13 -12.52
C THR A 72 5.67 21.59 -12.23
N ASP A 73 6.73 22.39 -12.17
CA ASP A 73 6.71 23.85 -12.07
C ASP A 73 5.98 24.50 -13.27
#